data_AF-A0A7V3I6L2-F1
#
_entry.id   AF-A0A7V3I6L2-F1
#
_cell.length_a   1.000
_cell.length_b   1.000
_cell.length_c   1.000
_cell.angle_alpha   90.00
_cell.angle_beta   90.00
_cell.angle_gamma   90.00
#
_symmetry.space_group_name_H-M   'P 1'
#
loop_
_entity.id
_entity.type
_entity.pdbx_description
1 polymer ?
#
loop_
_entity_poly.entity_id
_entity_poly.type
_entity_poly.pdbx_seq_one_letter_code
_entity_poly.pdbx_strand_id
1 'polypeptide(L)'
;MTTACAMIVIALASAAGGPRTWIHEFPHPRLVVHYHPNTGQFRLAELKSALEKGVNAVELDLHLRESDGKVVCNHNGATAQSPTLAEALDVILAKKGIADTVNRDGRQFFVVLEPKQNSPRLFDAIAELLTEYQAHLSTAVGPTDKPRGITAVITGSYTTRFYAHFKPDVINRLCITERHNYEGEITNLSKGKPCINWVSIRHSRTAGDDAKRVRALHEGTDPALPGTFNVRIWDCHKDLAVGLAAGADSLNCDIDEIEVLHKMLKNRVTIEAAPAPELDALFARTSGWIGADGDYSVPLGENRTLWLFSDTFVGDVKEGKRVGATMINNSVAILQSPSPTLGERGPRGVGKPAEFFYKTGQDGRPASFVTPDDGRGYFWLFDGIMTSKGLYMFLPRVEHSDDSPAFPFRLFGMRLGHVPKPSGSPLDWKIAQRDVPFSRFERDRSIFFGSAVTKVGSEVYIYGLDARRVGKPAERRAAMIVARVPEDEFGDFGAWRFYSSGEWTWNWENCDRLFEGCPTEYSVSYVPGIEQYAAVYTEGGIFGNIMVRFAPRPEGPWGEPIKAFDCPDKRWHEKAYSYAAKAHPELATSPNELIVTYATNSTNFPDLFDDARLYWLRFVRLIIAGGG
;
A
#
# COMPACT_ATOMS: atom_id res chain seq x y z
N MET A 1 -56.35 -25.66 24.27
CA MET A 1 -55.28 -26.67 24.10
C MET A 1 -54.97 -26.72 22.61
N THR A 2 -53.96 -25.98 22.13
CA THR A 2 -52.57 -26.47 21.84
C THR A 2 -52.58 -27.41 20.62
N THR A 3 -51.80 -27.27 19.55
CA THR A 3 -50.54 -26.57 19.24
C THR A 3 -50.23 -26.76 17.73
N ALA A 4 -49.45 -25.85 17.13
CA ALA A 4 -48.27 -26.01 16.22
C ALA A 4 -48.17 -27.23 15.26
N CYS A 5 -47.49 -27.24 14.10
CA CYS A 5 -46.57 -26.36 13.37
C CYS A 5 -46.24 -27.03 12.00
N ALA A 6 -45.97 -26.22 10.96
CA ALA A 6 -44.95 -26.39 9.89
C ALA A 6 -45.03 -27.63 8.94
N MET A 7 -44.55 -27.66 7.68
CA MET A 7 -43.54 -26.91 6.91
C MET A 7 -43.71 -27.22 5.39
N ILE A 8 -43.35 -26.25 4.54
CA ILE A 8 -42.61 -26.36 3.24
C ILE A 8 -43.22 -27.14 2.05
N VAL A 9 -43.45 -26.43 0.94
CA VAL A 9 -42.84 -26.70 -0.39
C VAL A 9 -42.65 -25.38 -1.16
N ILE A 10 -41.40 -25.12 -1.57
CA ILE A 10 -40.95 -24.14 -2.58
C ILE A 10 -41.17 -24.74 -3.97
N ALA A 11 -41.67 -23.95 -4.94
CA ALA A 11 -41.00 -23.71 -6.24
C ALA A 11 -41.93 -23.12 -7.32
N LEU A 12 -41.38 -22.11 -8.00
CA LEU A 12 -41.59 -21.75 -9.41
C LEU A 12 -42.94 -21.12 -9.82
N ALA A 13 -42.94 -19.78 -9.77
CA ALA A 13 -43.47 -18.99 -10.87
C ALA A 13 -42.42 -17.96 -11.30
N SER A 14 -41.59 -18.33 -12.28
CA SER A 14 -40.93 -17.35 -13.15
C SER A 14 -42.01 -16.68 -13.99
N ALA A 15 -42.55 -15.56 -13.50
CA ALA A 15 -43.33 -14.66 -14.33
C ALA A 15 -42.35 -13.78 -15.10
N ALA A 16 -42.38 -13.90 -16.42
CA ALA A 16 -41.70 -13.01 -17.35
C ALA A 16 -41.99 -11.55 -17.01
N GLY A 17 -40.96 -10.81 -16.65
CA GLY A 17 -40.99 -9.37 -16.42
C GLY A 17 -39.57 -8.96 -16.08
N GLY A 18 -38.98 -8.06 -16.87
CA GLY A 18 -37.68 -7.50 -16.56
C GLY A 18 -37.67 -6.78 -15.20
N PRO A 19 -36.53 -6.21 -14.80
CA PRO A 19 -36.45 -5.40 -13.58
C PRO A 19 -37.57 -4.37 -13.50
N ARG A 20 -38.13 -4.17 -12.31
CA ARG A 20 -39.22 -3.21 -12.10
C ARG A 20 -38.71 -1.77 -12.07
N THR A 21 -37.48 -1.58 -11.61
CA THR A 21 -36.82 -0.27 -11.44
C THR A 21 -35.30 -0.39 -11.67
N TRP A 22 -34.60 0.74 -11.61
CA TRP A 22 -33.15 0.83 -11.86
C TRP A 22 -32.45 1.64 -10.77
N ILE A 23 -31.16 1.40 -10.62
CA ILE A 23 -30.27 2.23 -9.80
C ILE A 23 -28.97 2.49 -10.57
N HIS A 24 -28.47 3.72 -10.53
CA HIS A 24 -27.22 4.12 -11.18
C HIS A 24 -26.41 5.03 -10.26
N GLU A 25 -25.41 4.44 -9.61
CA GLU A 25 -24.50 5.04 -8.64
C GLU A 25 -23.13 5.30 -9.27
N PHE A 26 -22.43 6.27 -8.68
CA PHE A 26 -20.99 6.37 -8.79
C PHE A 26 -20.32 5.24 -8.00
N PRO A 27 -19.03 4.94 -8.24
CA PRO A 27 -18.29 4.02 -7.40
C PRO A 27 -18.37 4.41 -5.93
N HIS A 28 -18.58 3.43 -5.05
CA HIS A 28 -18.57 3.67 -3.61
C HIS A 28 -17.16 4.11 -3.16
N PRO A 29 -17.06 4.91 -2.08
CA PRO A 29 -15.81 5.06 -1.34
C PRO A 29 -15.30 3.70 -0.85
N ARG A 30 -13.98 3.57 -0.60
CA ARG A 30 -13.40 2.34 -0.05
C ARG A 30 -13.94 2.01 1.35
N LEU A 31 -14.21 3.05 2.13
CA LEU A 31 -14.99 3.01 3.36
C LEU A 31 -15.90 4.24 3.35
N VAL A 32 -17.20 4.04 3.54
CA VAL A 32 -18.15 5.12 3.75
C VAL A 32 -17.96 5.65 5.16
N VAL A 33 -17.35 6.83 5.28
CA VAL A 33 -17.28 7.57 6.55
C VAL A 33 -18.65 8.16 6.82
N HIS A 34 -19.34 7.63 7.82
CA HIS A 34 -20.74 7.90 8.06
C HIS A 34 -20.91 8.74 9.33
N TYR A 35 -21.30 10.01 9.15
CA TYR A 35 -21.62 10.88 10.26
C TYR A 35 -22.98 10.52 10.87
N HIS A 36 -23.01 10.31 12.19
CA HIS A 36 -24.23 10.22 12.97
C HIS A 36 -24.32 11.39 13.95
N PRO A 37 -25.41 12.16 13.94
CA PRO A 37 -25.60 13.26 14.87
C PRO A 37 -25.68 12.80 16.32
N ASN A 38 -25.04 13.55 17.21
CA ASN A 38 -25.14 13.33 18.66
C ASN A 38 -26.59 13.40 19.16
N THR A 39 -26.83 12.83 20.35
CA THR A 39 -28.15 12.74 21.01
C THR A 39 -28.77 14.08 21.47
N GLY A 40 -28.28 15.21 20.97
CA GLY A 40 -28.75 16.56 21.27
C GLY A 40 -29.71 17.13 20.21
N GLN A 41 -29.97 18.44 20.29
CA GLN A 41 -30.68 19.17 19.25
C GLN A 41 -29.83 19.21 17.98
N PHE A 42 -30.25 18.50 16.93
CA PHE A 42 -29.56 18.52 15.64
C PHE A 42 -29.57 19.93 15.03
N ARG A 43 -28.41 20.34 14.50
CA ARG A 43 -28.21 21.66 13.89
C ARG A 43 -27.62 21.51 12.50
N LEU A 44 -28.12 22.30 11.54
CA LEU A 44 -27.55 22.35 10.19
C LEU A 44 -26.07 22.77 10.17
N ALA A 45 -25.59 23.47 11.20
CA ALA A 45 -24.16 23.80 11.35
C ALA A 45 -23.30 22.55 11.58
N GLU A 46 -23.80 21.55 12.30
CA GLU A 46 -23.09 20.28 12.53
C GLU A 46 -23.03 19.47 11.24
N LEU A 47 -24.13 19.44 10.46
CA LEU A 47 -24.15 18.85 9.12
C LEU A 47 -23.12 19.51 8.19
N LYS A 48 -23.07 20.85 8.16
CA LYS A 48 -22.06 21.58 7.37
C LYS A 48 -20.63 21.22 7.78
N SER A 49 -20.37 21.17 9.09
CA SER A 49 -19.07 20.78 9.63
C SER A 49 -18.68 19.35 9.23
N ALA A 50 -19.61 18.38 9.30
CA ALA A 50 -19.36 17.01 8.85
C ALA A 50 -19.05 16.94 7.34
N LEU A 51 -19.81 17.67 6.51
CA LEU A 51 -19.56 17.77 5.06
C LEU A 51 -18.22 18.44 4.72
N GLU A 52 -17.78 19.41 5.53
CA GLU A 52 -16.46 20.04 5.41
C GLU A 52 -15.34 19.08 5.80
N LYS A 53 -15.57 18.23 6.81
CA LYS A 53 -14.65 17.17 7.22
C LYS A 53 -14.59 15.98 6.25
N GLY A 54 -15.46 15.93 5.24
CA GLY A 54 -15.36 14.99 4.11
C GLY A 54 -16.07 13.65 4.31
N VAL A 55 -17.16 13.61 5.09
CA VAL A 55 -17.96 12.38 5.21
C VAL A 55 -18.59 11.95 3.89
N ASN A 56 -18.90 10.67 3.73
CA ASN A 56 -19.56 10.11 2.56
C ASN A 56 -21.03 9.77 2.81
N ALA A 57 -21.43 9.72 4.08
CA ALA A 57 -22.81 9.48 4.48
C ALA A 57 -23.19 10.32 5.70
N VAL A 58 -24.49 10.63 5.80
CA VAL A 58 -25.08 11.31 6.96
C VAL A 58 -26.34 10.54 7.39
N GLU A 59 -26.44 10.22 8.68
CA GLU A 59 -27.66 9.73 9.30
C GLU A 59 -28.56 10.89 9.75
N LEU A 60 -29.85 10.79 9.46
CA LEU A 60 -30.85 11.77 9.87
C LEU A 60 -32.02 11.05 10.56
N ASP A 61 -32.20 11.35 11.84
CA ASP A 61 -33.30 10.83 12.66
C ASP A 61 -34.58 11.61 12.40
N LEU A 62 -35.59 10.95 11.86
CA LEU A 62 -36.77 11.59 11.30
C LEU A 62 -37.98 11.49 12.22
N HIS A 63 -38.62 12.63 12.43
CA HIS A 63 -39.89 12.76 13.14
C HIS A 63 -40.88 13.60 12.32
N LEU A 64 -42.17 13.36 12.55
CA LEU A 64 -43.20 14.29 12.09
C LEU A 64 -43.36 15.40 13.14
N ARG A 65 -43.26 16.66 12.73
CA ARG A 65 -43.53 17.79 13.63
C ARG A 65 -45.01 18.15 13.59
N GLU A 66 -45.70 17.93 14.69
CA GLU A 66 -47.17 18.11 14.78
C GLU A 66 -47.66 19.52 14.45
N SER A 67 -46.85 20.55 14.73
CA SER A 67 -47.27 21.96 14.53
C SER A 67 -47.46 22.34 13.07
N ASP A 68 -46.74 21.71 12.15
CA ASP A 68 -46.73 22.07 10.72
C ASP A 68 -46.69 20.87 9.75
N GLY A 69 -46.73 19.65 10.27
CA GLY A 69 -46.74 18.41 9.49
C GLY A 69 -45.43 18.13 8.73
N LYS A 70 -44.35 18.86 9.01
CA LYS A 70 -43.08 18.68 8.28
C LYS A 70 -42.26 17.53 8.85
N VAL A 71 -41.50 16.86 7.98
CA VAL A 71 -40.46 15.91 8.39
C VAL A 71 -39.26 16.69 8.90
N VAL A 72 -38.90 16.46 10.16
CA VAL A 72 -37.79 17.15 10.83
C VAL A 72 -36.74 16.16 11.32
N CYS A 73 -35.50 16.64 11.40
CA CYS A 73 -34.33 15.87 11.82
C CYS A 73 -33.97 16.17 13.28
N ASN A 74 -34.05 15.16 14.17
CA ASN A 74 -33.55 15.24 15.55
C ASN A 74 -33.51 13.87 16.23
N HIS A 75 -32.53 13.61 17.09
CA HIS A 75 -32.37 12.29 17.70
C HIS A 75 -33.48 11.92 18.71
N ASN A 76 -33.82 12.83 19.62
CA ASN A 76 -34.73 12.53 20.74
C ASN A 76 -36.22 12.80 20.46
N GLY A 77 -36.55 13.44 19.34
CA GLY A 77 -37.91 13.91 19.05
C GLY A 77 -37.98 15.25 18.34
N ALA A 78 -39.07 15.52 17.64
CA ALA A 78 -39.30 16.82 16.99
C ALA A 78 -39.36 17.97 18.02
N THR A 79 -38.64 19.06 17.75
CA THR A 79 -38.74 20.33 18.48
C THR A 79 -39.10 21.47 17.51
N ALA A 80 -39.41 22.65 18.07
CA ALA A 80 -39.63 23.85 17.25
C ALA A 80 -38.34 24.28 16.51
N GLN A 81 -37.17 23.90 17.03
CA GLN A 81 -35.85 24.24 16.46
C GLN A 81 -35.30 23.16 15.53
N SER A 82 -35.94 21.97 15.48
CA SER A 82 -35.52 20.90 14.58
C SER A 82 -35.56 21.37 13.12
N PRO A 83 -34.42 21.31 12.40
CA PRO A 83 -34.43 21.59 10.98
C PRO A 83 -35.24 20.51 10.25
N THR A 84 -35.85 20.90 9.15
CA THR A 84 -36.57 20.00 8.26
C THR A 84 -35.59 19.10 7.49
N LEU A 85 -36.07 17.95 7.05
CA LEU A 85 -35.31 17.08 6.15
C LEU A 85 -34.99 17.80 4.83
N ALA A 86 -35.90 18.64 4.33
CA ALA A 86 -35.67 19.49 3.16
C ALA A 86 -34.44 20.39 3.35
N GLU A 87 -34.37 21.14 4.46
CA GLU A 87 -33.22 22.01 4.77
C GLU A 87 -31.91 21.22 4.88
N ALA A 88 -31.95 19.99 5.41
CA ALA A 88 -30.77 19.13 5.47
C ALA A 88 -30.31 18.67 4.07
N LEU A 89 -31.25 18.24 3.21
CA LEU A 89 -30.96 17.85 1.83
C LEU A 89 -30.42 19.04 1.01
N ASP A 90 -30.97 20.23 1.18
CA ASP A 90 -30.49 21.45 0.54
C ASP A 90 -29.05 21.79 0.95
N VAL A 91 -28.67 21.57 2.21
CA VAL A 91 -27.28 21.74 2.66
C VAL A 91 -26.34 20.75 1.96
N ILE A 92 -26.75 19.50 1.78
CA ILE A 92 -25.97 18.47 1.07
C ILE A 92 -25.84 18.83 -0.41
N LEU A 93 -26.92 19.28 -1.05
CA LEU A 93 -26.91 19.70 -2.46
C LEU A 93 -26.12 21.00 -2.68
N ALA A 94 -26.12 21.91 -1.71
CA ALA A 94 -25.28 23.11 -1.78
C ALA A 94 -23.77 22.75 -1.82
N LYS A 95 -23.35 21.71 -1.08
CA LYS A 95 -21.97 21.19 -1.13
C LYS A 95 -21.63 20.64 -2.52
N LYS A 96 -22.54 19.85 -3.11
CA LYS A 96 -22.43 19.34 -4.49
C LYS A 96 -22.27 20.47 -5.51
N GLY A 97 -23.11 21.51 -5.43
CA GLY A 97 -23.16 22.59 -6.42
C GLY A 97 -23.52 22.04 -7.80
N ILE A 98 -22.76 22.41 -8.84
CA ILE A 98 -22.95 21.92 -10.22
C ILE A 98 -22.23 20.59 -10.51
N ALA A 99 -21.45 20.06 -9.56
CA ALA A 99 -20.73 18.79 -9.76
C ALA A 99 -21.69 17.60 -9.74
N ASP A 100 -21.27 16.46 -10.30
CA ASP A 100 -22.14 15.27 -10.31
C ASP A 100 -22.23 14.56 -8.94
N THR A 101 -21.21 14.73 -8.09
CA THR A 101 -21.07 14.08 -6.77
C THR A 101 -20.95 15.10 -5.64
N VAL A 102 -21.44 14.76 -4.44
CA VAL A 102 -21.53 15.68 -3.29
C VAL A 102 -20.15 16.21 -2.89
N ASN A 103 -19.18 15.32 -2.74
CA ASN A 103 -17.81 15.68 -2.36
C ASN A 103 -16.94 16.09 -3.54
N ARG A 104 -17.47 16.07 -4.77
CA ARG A 104 -16.77 16.42 -6.02
C ARG A 104 -15.54 15.55 -6.29
N ASP A 105 -15.60 14.30 -5.84
CA ASP A 105 -14.53 13.29 -5.88
C ASP A 105 -14.86 12.11 -6.81
N GLY A 106 -16.03 12.14 -7.45
CA GLY A 106 -16.49 11.04 -8.29
C GLY A 106 -16.98 9.82 -7.50
N ARG A 107 -17.28 9.97 -6.20
CA ARG A 107 -17.80 8.90 -5.34
C ARG A 107 -19.27 9.10 -4.97
N GLN A 108 -19.95 7.99 -4.70
CA GLN A 108 -21.34 8.00 -4.24
C GLN A 108 -21.46 8.61 -2.83
N PHE A 109 -22.52 9.38 -2.61
CA PHE A 109 -22.89 9.90 -1.29
C PHE A 109 -24.19 9.26 -0.81
N PHE A 110 -24.29 8.96 0.48
CA PHE A 110 -25.46 8.30 1.06
C PHE A 110 -26.18 9.23 2.05
N VAL A 111 -27.50 9.33 1.91
CA VAL A 111 -28.36 9.95 2.92
C VAL A 111 -29.09 8.82 3.63
N VAL A 112 -28.70 8.57 4.86
CA VAL A 112 -29.27 7.50 5.68
C VAL A 112 -30.38 8.10 6.53
N LEU A 113 -31.61 7.61 6.33
CA LEU A 113 -32.83 8.17 6.89
C LEU A 113 -33.42 7.18 7.90
N GLU A 114 -33.54 7.58 9.16
CA GLU A 114 -34.11 6.75 10.21
C GLU A 114 -35.48 7.30 10.65
N PRO A 115 -36.62 6.77 10.15
CA PRO A 115 -37.90 7.05 10.77
C PRO A 115 -37.85 6.62 12.24
N LYS A 116 -38.10 7.54 13.18
CA LYS A 116 -38.12 7.25 14.63
C LYS A 116 -39.51 6.93 15.16
N GLN A 117 -40.52 6.84 14.29
CA GLN A 117 -41.91 6.57 14.66
C GLN A 117 -42.57 5.62 13.65
N ASN A 118 -43.38 4.68 14.14
CA ASN A 118 -44.25 3.87 13.28
C ASN A 118 -45.51 4.66 12.89
N SER A 119 -45.37 5.53 11.90
CA SER A 119 -46.43 6.45 11.47
C SER A 119 -46.57 6.43 9.95
N PRO A 120 -47.70 5.93 9.40
CA PRO A 120 -47.98 6.02 7.96
C PRO A 120 -47.85 7.44 7.42
N ARG A 121 -48.31 8.45 8.17
CA ARG A 121 -48.15 9.86 7.81
C ARG A 121 -46.69 10.29 7.69
N LEU A 122 -45.82 9.83 8.59
CA LEU A 122 -44.40 10.10 8.48
C LEU A 122 -43.80 9.40 7.26
N PHE A 123 -44.19 8.16 6.98
CA PHE A 123 -43.70 7.42 5.83
C PHE A 123 -44.09 8.10 4.52
N ASP A 124 -45.36 8.45 4.37
CA ASP A 124 -45.88 9.19 3.22
C ASP A 124 -45.14 10.51 3.03
N ALA A 125 -44.98 11.30 4.10
CA ALA A 125 -44.28 12.58 4.04
C ALA A 125 -42.79 12.45 3.64
N ILE A 126 -42.12 11.36 4.04
CA ILE A 126 -40.74 11.06 3.61
C ILE A 126 -40.73 10.74 2.11
N ALA A 127 -41.64 9.91 1.62
CA ALA A 127 -41.70 9.52 0.21
C ALA A 127 -42.08 10.70 -0.71
N GLU A 128 -43.03 11.55 -0.26
CA GLU A 128 -43.39 12.80 -0.94
C GLU A 128 -42.17 13.71 -1.06
N LEU A 129 -41.44 13.92 0.04
CA LEU A 129 -40.23 14.73 0.01
C LEU A 129 -39.15 14.12 -0.91
N LEU A 130 -38.86 12.81 -0.82
CA LEU A 130 -37.88 12.18 -1.73
C LEU A 130 -38.29 12.30 -3.21
N THR A 131 -39.60 12.34 -3.51
CA THR A 131 -40.11 12.58 -4.85
C THR A 131 -39.73 13.98 -5.36
N GLU A 132 -39.77 15.00 -4.50
CA GLU A 132 -39.31 16.35 -4.85
C GLU A 132 -37.82 16.40 -5.19
N TYR A 133 -37.01 15.56 -4.52
CA TYR A 133 -35.56 15.48 -4.71
C TYR A 133 -35.12 14.41 -5.72
N GLN A 134 -36.07 13.75 -6.41
CA GLN A 134 -35.79 12.58 -7.24
C GLN A 134 -34.70 12.83 -8.29
N ALA A 135 -34.58 14.05 -8.83
CA ALA A 135 -33.55 14.44 -9.80
C ALA A 135 -32.09 14.20 -9.32
N HIS A 136 -31.88 13.97 -8.03
CA HIS A 136 -30.58 13.71 -7.42
C HIS A 136 -30.38 12.27 -6.95
N LEU A 137 -31.45 11.45 -6.92
CA LEU A 137 -31.44 10.11 -6.34
C LEU A 137 -31.03 9.05 -7.36
N SER A 138 -30.06 8.22 -7.01
CA SER A 138 -29.50 7.14 -7.84
C SER A 138 -30.54 6.09 -8.26
N THR A 139 -31.60 5.93 -7.49
CA THR A 139 -32.75 5.04 -7.73
C THR A 139 -33.80 5.63 -8.67
N ALA A 140 -33.82 6.95 -8.86
CA ALA A 140 -34.80 7.65 -9.67
C ALA A 140 -34.37 7.75 -11.15
N VAL A 141 -33.83 6.67 -11.71
CA VAL A 141 -33.20 6.63 -13.04
C VAL A 141 -33.88 5.64 -13.97
N GLY A 142 -33.81 5.91 -15.27
CA GLY A 142 -34.12 4.97 -16.35
C GLY A 142 -32.89 4.20 -16.85
N PRO A 143 -33.09 3.24 -17.78
CA PRO A 143 -32.02 2.37 -18.29
C PRO A 143 -30.89 3.08 -19.03
N THR A 144 -31.12 4.33 -19.47
CA THR A 144 -30.16 5.14 -20.25
C THR A 144 -29.67 6.37 -19.50
N ASP A 145 -30.18 6.61 -18.28
CA ASP A 145 -29.80 7.78 -17.51
C ASP A 145 -28.37 7.66 -16.98
N LYS A 146 -27.72 8.81 -16.80
CA LYS A 146 -26.40 8.92 -16.15
C LYS A 146 -26.51 8.64 -14.64
N PRO A 147 -25.40 8.26 -13.97
CA PRO A 147 -25.40 8.07 -12.53
C PRO A 147 -25.79 9.36 -11.79
N ARG A 148 -26.42 9.21 -10.62
CA ARG A 148 -26.77 10.34 -9.73
C ARG A 148 -26.08 10.18 -8.38
N GLY A 149 -25.51 11.28 -7.89
CA GLY A 149 -24.56 11.28 -6.77
C GLY A 149 -25.13 11.04 -5.37
N ILE A 150 -26.43 10.81 -5.19
CA ILE A 150 -27.04 10.57 -3.87
C ILE A 150 -27.85 9.28 -3.89
N THR A 151 -27.62 8.39 -2.92
CA THR A 151 -28.49 7.24 -2.63
C THR A 151 -29.17 7.46 -1.29
N ALA A 152 -30.51 7.45 -1.26
CA ALA A 152 -31.26 7.47 -0.01
C ALA A 152 -31.41 6.04 0.54
N VAL A 153 -31.05 5.84 1.80
CA VAL A 153 -31.09 4.54 2.49
C VAL A 153 -31.97 4.65 3.74
N ILE A 154 -33.05 3.88 3.81
CA ILE A 154 -33.90 3.81 5.00
C ILE A 154 -33.30 2.81 5.99
N THR A 155 -33.16 3.21 7.25
CA THR A 155 -32.64 2.38 8.34
C THR A 155 -33.52 2.42 9.60
N GLY A 156 -33.07 1.72 10.65
CA GLY A 156 -33.65 1.71 11.98
C GLY A 156 -34.73 0.66 12.16
N SER A 157 -35.42 0.78 13.29
CA SER A 157 -36.38 -0.21 13.77
C SER A 157 -37.64 -0.35 12.90
N TYR A 158 -37.93 0.63 12.05
CA TYR A 158 -39.15 0.65 11.23
C TYR A 158 -38.92 0.37 9.74
N THR A 159 -37.69 0.02 9.33
CA THR A 159 -37.31 -0.24 7.93
C THR A 159 -38.26 -1.18 7.20
N THR A 160 -38.56 -2.35 7.77
CA THR A 160 -39.48 -3.33 7.16
C THR A 160 -40.91 -2.80 7.03
N ARG A 161 -41.38 -2.01 8.02
CA ARG A 161 -42.73 -1.42 7.98
C ARG A 161 -42.82 -0.30 6.97
N PHE A 162 -41.77 0.51 6.85
CA PHE A 162 -41.65 1.55 5.84
C PHE A 162 -41.73 0.94 4.43
N TYR A 163 -40.93 -0.11 4.15
CA TYR A 163 -40.96 -0.77 2.84
C TYR A 163 -42.33 -1.37 2.52
N ALA A 164 -42.94 -2.08 3.48
CA ALA A 164 -44.24 -2.74 3.31
C ALA A 164 -45.42 -1.76 3.16
N HIS A 165 -45.26 -0.50 3.55
CA HIS A 165 -46.28 0.54 3.39
C HIS A 165 -46.49 0.95 1.94
N PHE A 166 -45.48 0.78 1.07
CA PHE A 166 -45.51 1.18 -0.33
C PHE A 166 -45.53 -0.01 -1.30
N LYS A 167 -45.92 0.25 -2.54
CA LYS A 167 -45.67 -0.70 -3.63
C LYS A 167 -44.19 -0.69 -4.01
N PRO A 168 -43.54 -1.84 -4.24
CA PRO A 168 -42.12 -1.90 -4.57
C PRO A 168 -41.70 -1.01 -5.76
N ASP A 169 -42.50 -0.95 -6.82
CA ASP A 169 -42.21 -0.15 -8.02
C ASP A 169 -42.27 1.37 -7.80
N VAL A 170 -42.90 1.81 -6.71
CA VAL A 170 -42.91 3.21 -6.27
C VAL A 170 -41.70 3.49 -5.39
N ILE A 171 -41.53 2.72 -4.32
CA ILE A 171 -40.51 3.06 -3.31
C ILE A 171 -39.08 2.79 -3.79
N ASN A 172 -38.88 1.77 -4.64
CA ASN A 172 -37.56 1.44 -5.21
C ASN A 172 -37.04 2.52 -6.17
N ARG A 173 -37.88 3.48 -6.58
CA ARG A 173 -37.47 4.66 -7.36
C ARG A 173 -36.97 5.81 -6.49
N LEU A 174 -37.19 5.76 -5.18
CA LEU A 174 -36.91 6.85 -4.26
C LEU A 174 -35.78 6.48 -3.29
N CYS A 175 -35.74 5.25 -2.80
CA CYS A 175 -34.73 4.82 -1.84
C CYS A 175 -34.54 3.31 -1.87
N ILE A 176 -33.46 2.88 -1.23
CA ILE A 176 -33.29 1.50 -0.78
C ILE A 176 -33.50 1.42 0.73
N THR A 177 -33.77 0.23 1.25
CA THR A 177 -33.99 -0.01 2.68
C THR A 177 -33.02 -1.07 3.16
N GLU A 178 -32.43 -0.88 4.35
CA GLU A 178 -31.56 -1.90 4.93
C GLU A 178 -32.30 -3.23 5.15
N ARG A 179 -31.57 -4.35 5.09
CA ARG A 179 -32.09 -5.72 5.28
C ARG A 179 -33.07 -6.19 4.20
N HIS A 180 -33.08 -5.54 3.04
CA HIS A 180 -33.81 -5.98 1.85
C HIS A 180 -32.84 -6.39 0.75
N ASN A 181 -33.08 -7.55 0.12
CA ASN A 181 -32.34 -8.00 -1.05
C ASN A 181 -33.13 -7.64 -2.32
N TYR A 182 -32.55 -6.79 -3.17
CA TYR A 182 -33.20 -6.24 -4.36
C TYR A 182 -33.01 -7.08 -5.64
N GLU A 183 -32.49 -8.30 -5.53
CA GLU A 183 -32.32 -9.20 -6.66
C GLU A 183 -33.64 -9.40 -7.43
N GLY A 184 -33.61 -9.10 -8.73
CA GLY A 184 -34.80 -9.15 -9.60
C GLY A 184 -35.77 -7.97 -9.47
N GLU A 185 -35.66 -7.13 -8.44
CA GLU A 185 -36.50 -5.94 -8.25
C GLU A 185 -35.88 -4.67 -8.84
N ILE A 186 -34.57 -4.49 -8.64
CA ILE A 186 -33.80 -3.33 -9.11
C ILE A 186 -32.65 -3.80 -10.00
N THR A 187 -32.52 -3.22 -11.19
CA THR A 187 -31.30 -3.40 -12.00
C THR A 187 -30.26 -2.34 -11.68
N ASN A 188 -29.10 -2.78 -11.22
CA ASN A 188 -27.95 -1.93 -11.03
C ASN A 188 -27.26 -1.62 -12.38
N LEU A 189 -27.30 -0.37 -12.83
CA LEU A 189 -26.66 0.13 -14.06
C LEU A 189 -25.21 0.55 -13.86
N SER A 190 -24.77 0.68 -12.60
CA SER A 190 -23.48 1.25 -12.22
C SER A 190 -22.28 0.46 -12.77
N LYS A 191 -21.21 1.19 -13.08
CA LYS A 191 -19.94 0.59 -13.52
C LYS A 191 -19.37 -0.30 -12.41
N GLY A 192 -19.00 -1.54 -12.76
CA GLY A 192 -18.49 -2.52 -11.79
C GLY A 192 -19.56 -3.22 -10.96
N LYS A 193 -20.84 -2.83 -11.09
CA LYS A 193 -22.00 -3.46 -10.40
C LYS A 193 -21.76 -3.61 -8.87
N PRO A 194 -21.43 -2.53 -8.13
CA PRO A 194 -21.29 -2.60 -6.68
C PRO A 194 -22.54 -3.19 -6.02
N CYS A 195 -22.38 -3.82 -4.86
CA CYS A 195 -23.54 -4.28 -4.10
C CYS A 195 -24.41 -3.08 -3.72
N ILE A 196 -25.73 -3.20 -3.90
CA ILE A 196 -26.71 -2.15 -3.57
C ILE A 196 -27.54 -2.49 -2.33
N ASN A 197 -27.41 -3.72 -1.82
CA ASN A 197 -28.09 -4.13 -0.61
C ASN A 197 -27.27 -3.66 0.60
N TRP A 198 -27.92 -3.11 1.61
CA TRP A 198 -27.26 -2.61 2.82
C TRP A 198 -27.81 -3.30 4.06
N VAL A 199 -26.97 -3.46 5.07
CA VAL A 199 -27.35 -3.94 6.40
C VAL A 199 -26.55 -3.22 7.47
N SER A 200 -27.22 -2.89 8.58
CA SER A 200 -26.56 -2.41 9.79
C SER A 200 -26.41 -3.52 10.84
N ILE A 201 -25.23 -3.56 11.47
CA ILE A 201 -24.97 -4.36 12.67
C ILE A 201 -24.37 -3.46 13.77
N ARG A 202 -24.69 -3.77 15.02
CA ARG A 202 -24.10 -3.11 16.18
C ARG A 202 -22.74 -3.72 16.45
N HIS A 203 -21.73 -2.90 16.70
CA HIS A 203 -20.40 -3.31 17.17
C HIS A 203 -20.52 -4.22 18.40
N SER A 204 -19.94 -5.42 18.34
CA SER A 204 -20.10 -6.45 19.36
C SER A 204 -19.28 -6.19 20.63
N ARG A 205 -18.41 -5.18 20.63
CA ARG A 205 -17.38 -4.87 21.65
C ARG A 205 -16.33 -5.97 21.87
N THR A 206 -16.52 -7.15 21.30
CA THR A 206 -15.59 -8.28 21.32
C THR A 206 -14.84 -8.35 19.99
N ALA A 207 -13.50 -8.38 20.03
CA ALA A 207 -12.71 -8.55 18.83
C ALA A 207 -13.02 -9.90 18.17
N GLY A 208 -13.70 -9.88 17.01
CA GLY A 208 -13.86 -11.03 16.12
C GLY A 208 -15.28 -11.45 15.76
N ASP A 209 -16.30 -11.09 16.55
CA ASP A 209 -17.69 -11.49 16.20
C ASP A 209 -18.24 -10.65 15.05
N ASP A 210 -17.95 -9.34 15.05
CA ASP A 210 -18.26 -8.46 13.92
C ASP A 210 -17.57 -8.95 12.63
N ALA A 211 -16.28 -9.28 12.69
CA ALA A 211 -15.53 -9.75 11.52
C ALA A 211 -16.11 -11.04 10.92
N LYS A 212 -16.57 -11.97 11.76
CA LYS A 212 -17.22 -13.21 11.30
C LYS A 212 -18.54 -12.90 10.60
N ARG A 213 -19.36 -12.03 11.19
CA ARG A 213 -20.68 -11.72 10.64
C ARG A 213 -20.59 -10.87 9.37
N VAL A 214 -19.69 -9.88 9.33
CA VAL A 214 -19.40 -9.08 8.13
C VAL A 214 -19.03 -10.00 6.97
N ARG A 215 -18.10 -10.94 7.20
CA ARG A 215 -17.72 -11.93 6.19
C ARG A 215 -18.91 -12.74 5.69
N ALA A 216 -19.75 -13.24 6.59
CA ALA A 216 -20.92 -14.03 6.22
C ALA A 216 -21.92 -13.22 5.36
N LEU A 217 -22.12 -11.92 5.67
CA LEU A 217 -22.97 -11.02 4.89
C LEU A 217 -22.39 -10.68 3.51
N HIS A 218 -21.06 -10.55 3.40
CA HIS A 218 -20.38 -10.36 2.11
C HIS A 218 -20.46 -11.61 1.23
N GLU A 219 -20.34 -12.79 1.82
CA GLU A 219 -20.41 -14.09 1.14
C GLU A 219 -21.85 -14.56 0.87
N GLY A 220 -22.85 -13.88 1.43
CA GLY A 220 -24.25 -14.26 1.36
C GLY A 220 -24.60 -15.53 2.14
N THR A 221 -23.81 -15.85 3.16
CA THR A 221 -23.93 -17.03 4.01
C THR A 221 -24.49 -16.72 5.41
N ASP A 222 -24.84 -15.46 5.70
CA ASP A 222 -25.49 -15.10 6.97
C ASP A 222 -26.84 -15.84 7.11
N PRO A 223 -27.05 -16.63 8.17
CA PRO A 223 -28.23 -17.48 8.31
C PRO A 223 -29.53 -16.70 8.52
N ALA A 224 -29.45 -15.42 8.93
CA ALA A 224 -30.61 -14.58 9.19
C ALA A 224 -30.98 -13.70 7.98
N LEU A 225 -30.03 -13.42 7.09
CA LEU A 225 -30.20 -12.52 5.94
C LEU A 225 -29.58 -13.13 4.67
N PRO A 226 -30.37 -13.85 3.84
CA PRO A 226 -29.87 -14.38 2.58
C PRO A 226 -29.61 -13.26 1.56
N GLY A 227 -28.46 -13.32 0.90
CA GLY A 227 -28.02 -12.35 -0.10
C GLY A 227 -26.71 -11.66 0.30
N THR A 228 -26.07 -10.97 -0.65
CA THR A 228 -24.84 -10.21 -0.38
C THR A 228 -25.19 -8.77 0.00
N PHE A 229 -24.52 -8.23 1.01
CA PHE A 229 -24.80 -6.89 1.56
C PHE A 229 -23.52 -6.10 1.79
N ASN A 230 -23.55 -4.79 1.53
CA ASN A 230 -22.64 -3.85 2.18
C ASN A 230 -23.02 -3.75 3.67
N VAL A 231 -22.01 -3.75 4.54
CA VAL A 231 -22.20 -3.79 5.99
C VAL A 231 -21.80 -2.47 6.62
N ARG A 232 -22.77 -1.84 7.28
CA ARG A 232 -22.56 -0.71 8.17
C ARG A 232 -22.42 -1.17 9.61
N ILE A 233 -21.34 -0.77 10.28
CA ILE A 233 -21.18 -0.98 11.73
C ILE A 233 -21.43 0.34 12.46
N TRP A 234 -22.23 0.28 13.52
CA TRP A 234 -22.51 1.40 14.42
C TRP A 234 -22.14 1.08 15.87
N ASP A 235 -22.02 2.12 16.73
CA ASP A 235 -21.58 2.01 18.14
C ASP A 235 -20.10 1.60 18.30
N CYS A 236 -19.24 1.93 17.32
CA CYS A 236 -17.79 1.64 17.40
C CYS A 236 -17.06 2.55 18.41
N HIS A 237 -17.35 3.84 18.38
CA HIS A 237 -16.69 4.87 19.20
C HIS A 237 -15.15 4.74 19.22
N LYS A 238 -14.54 4.52 20.38
CA LYS A 238 -13.10 4.28 20.55
C LYS A 238 -12.54 3.06 19.78
N ASP A 239 -13.39 2.17 19.29
CA ASP A 239 -13.03 0.93 18.60
C ASP A 239 -13.15 1.03 17.06
N LEU A 240 -13.10 2.23 16.47
CA LEU A 240 -13.14 2.43 15.00
C LEU A 240 -12.14 1.55 14.24
N ALA A 241 -10.93 1.36 14.79
CA ALA A 241 -9.93 0.49 14.18
C ALA A 241 -10.38 -0.99 14.13
N VAL A 242 -11.13 -1.44 15.13
CA VAL A 242 -11.69 -2.80 15.19
C VAL A 242 -12.82 -2.94 14.17
N GLY A 243 -13.72 -1.96 14.08
CA GLY A 243 -14.76 -1.92 13.05
C GLY A 243 -14.18 -1.93 11.63
N LEU A 244 -13.11 -1.17 11.40
CA LEU A 244 -12.39 -1.16 10.13
C LEU A 244 -11.72 -2.51 9.84
N ALA A 245 -11.09 -3.12 10.85
CA ALA A 245 -10.43 -4.42 10.73
C ALA A 245 -11.44 -5.57 10.51
N ALA A 246 -12.69 -5.42 10.97
CA ALA A 246 -13.77 -6.36 10.73
C ALA A 246 -14.19 -6.41 9.24
N GLY A 247 -13.78 -5.44 8.43
CA GLY A 247 -14.09 -5.37 7.01
C GLY A 247 -15.38 -4.60 6.71
N ALA A 248 -15.83 -3.70 7.59
CA ALA A 248 -16.99 -2.87 7.33
C ALA A 248 -16.88 -2.05 6.03
N ASP A 249 -18.00 -1.85 5.35
CA ASP A 249 -18.11 -0.94 4.19
C ASP A 249 -18.48 0.48 4.62
N SER A 250 -19.12 0.62 5.78
CA SER A 250 -19.47 1.89 6.41
C SER A 250 -19.23 1.85 7.91
N LEU A 251 -18.62 2.89 8.46
CA LEU A 251 -18.48 3.08 9.90
C LEU A 251 -19.19 4.36 10.33
N ASN A 252 -20.15 4.17 11.22
CA ASN A 252 -20.84 5.24 11.91
C ASN A 252 -19.90 5.89 12.93
N CYS A 253 -19.79 7.22 12.90
CA CYS A 253 -18.89 7.98 13.75
C CYS A 253 -19.48 9.34 14.14
N ASP A 254 -19.09 9.80 15.32
CA ASP A 254 -19.42 11.12 15.82
C ASP A 254 -18.50 12.19 15.17
N ILE A 255 -18.83 13.48 15.33
CA ILE A 255 -18.16 14.56 14.58
C ILE A 255 -16.65 14.71 14.89
N ASP A 256 -16.24 14.37 16.11
CA ASP A 256 -14.87 14.37 16.60
C ASP A 256 -14.08 13.12 16.15
N GLU A 257 -14.78 12.07 15.76
CA GLU A 257 -14.21 10.81 15.29
C GLU A 257 -13.88 10.80 13.80
N ILE A 258 -14.52 11.65 13.00
CA ILE A 258 -14.32 11.73 11.53
C ILE A 258 -12.84 11.90 11.16
N GLU A 259 -12.13 12.80 11.85
CA GLU A 259 -10.70 13.05 11.57
C GLU A 259 -9.82 11.86 11.95
N VAL A 260 -10.17 11.14 13.03
CA VAL A 260 -9.46 9.94 13.46
C VAL A 260 -9.63 8.85 12.40
N LEU A 261 -10.85 8.63 11.93
CA LEU A 261 -11.14 7.64 10.91
C LEU A 261 -10.44 7.98 9.57
N HIS A 262 -10.44 9.24 9.16
CA HIS A 262 -9.68 9.69 7.99
C HIS A 262 -8.18 9.47 8.13
N LYS A 263 -7.59 9.68 9.32
CA LYS A 263 -6.19 9.36 9.58
C LYS A 263 -5.94 7.85 9.47
N MET A 264 -6.83 7.02 10.01
CA MET A 264 -6.73 5.55 9.89
C MET A 264 -6.78 5.09 8.43
N LEU A 265 -7.67 5.66 7.61
CA LEU A 265 -7.79 5.34 6.20
C LEU A 265 -6.56 5.76 5.39
N LYS A 266 -6.02 6.97 5.63
CA LYS A 266 -4.77 7.42 5.01
C LYS A 266 -3.60 6.48 5.29
N ASN A 267 -3.60 5.82 6.44
CA ASN A 267 -2.54 4.90 6.85
C ASN A 267 -2.71 3.47 6.29
N ARG A 268 -3.82 3.16 5.58
CA ARG A 268 -4.08 1.81 5.03
C ARG A 268 -3.58 1.73 3.59
N VAL A 269 -2.36 1.21 3.43
CA VAL A 269 -1.76 0.97 2.11
C VAL A 269 -2.09 -0.45 1.63
N THR A 270 -2.46 -0.59 0.36
CA THR A 270 -2.56 -1.90 -0.31
C THR A 270 -1.48 -2.03 -1.38
N ILE A 271 -0.92 -3.23 -1.52
CA ILE A 271 0.12 -3.54 -2.50
C ILE A 271 -0.36 -4.71 -3.35
N GLU A 272 -0.47 -4.49 -4.66
CA GLU A 272 -0.57 -5.56 -5.66
C GLU A 272 0.83 -5.82 -6.21
N ALA A 273 1.22 -7.09 -6.34
CA ALA A 273 2.56 -7.47 -6.77
C ALA A 273 2.50 -8.49 -7.93
N ALA A 274 3.34 -8.29 -8.94
CA ALA A 274 3.46 -9.23 -10.06
C ALA A 274 4.91 -9.31 -10.55
N PRO A 275 5.40 -10.47 -11.02
CA PRO A 275 6.68 -10.57 -11.72
C PRO A 275 6.74 -9.63 -12.94
N ALA A 276 7.92 -9.11 -13.24
CA ALA A 276 8.18 -8.19 -14.36
C ALA A 276 9.22 -8.79 -15.34
N PRO A 277 8.88 -9.87 -16.06
CA PRO A 277 9.81 -10.60 -16.93
C PRO A 277 10.38 -9.76 -18.08
N GLU A 278 9.69 -8.69 -18.47
CA GLU A 278 10.20 -7.72 -19.44
C GLU A 278 11.45 -6.99 -18.92
N LEU A 279 11.56 -6.76 -17.61
CA LEU A 279 12.75 -6.19 -16.99
C LEU A 279 13.84 -7.25 -16.78
N ASP A 280 13.48 -8.49 -16.42
CA ASP A 280 14.42 -9.61 -16.38
C ASP A 280 15.18 -9.76 -17.72
N ALA A 281 14.46 -9.61 -18.84
CA ALA A 281 15.03 -9.73 -20.18
C ALA A 281 16.13 -8.71 -20.50
N LEU A 282 16.16 -7.56 -19.82
CA LEU A 282 17.21 -6.55 -20.00
C LEU A 282 18.57 -7.00 -19.45
N PHE A 283 18.56 -7.94 -18.50
CA PHE A 283 19.77 -8.45 -17.85
C PHE A 283 20.13 -9.87 -18.29
N ALA A 284 19.23 -10.56 -19.00
CA ALA A 284 19.42 -11.92 -19.45
C ALA A 284 20.59 -12.06 -20.43
N ARG A 285 21.48 -13.01 -20.15
CA ARG A 285 22.66 -13.33 -20.98
C ARG A 285 22.97 -14.82 -20.95
N THR A 286 23.69 -15.29 -21.97
CA THR A 286 24.19 -16.67 -22.05
C THR A 286 25.72 -16.76 -22.11
N SER A 287 26.42 -15.63 -22.19
CA SER A 287 27.89 -15.57 -22.22
C SER A 287 28.42 -14.23 -21.69
N GLY A 288 29.62 -14.26 -21.10
CA GLY A 288 30.21 -13.15 -20.38
C GLY A 288 29.63 -13.09 -18.97
N TRP A 289 29.00 -11.97 -18.61
CA TRP A 289 28.24 -11.86 -17.35
C TRP A 289 27.00 -12.76 -17.38
N ILE A 290 26.83 -13.65 -16.39
CA ILE A 290 25.77 -14.70 -16.39
C ILE A 290 25.14 -14.88 -14.99
N GLY A 291 24.89 -13.77 -14.31
CA GLY A 291 24.20 -13.70 -13.03
C GLY A 291 25.07 -13.15 -11.91
N ALA A 292 24.45 -12.41 -10.99
CA ALA A 292 25.10 -11.84 -9.81
C ALA A 292 24.08 -11.60 -8.69
N ASP A 293 24.57 -11.08 -7.57
CA ASP A 293 23.78 -10.53 -6.47
C ASP A 293 24.13 -9.06 -6.15
N GLY A 294 23.62 -8.54 -5.03
CA GLY A 294 23.79 -7.14 -4.60
C GLY A 294 22.73 -6.22 -5.19
N ASP A 295 22.64 -6.14 -6.52
CA ASP A 295 21.55 -5.53 -7.29
C ASP A 295 21.14 -4.10 -6.86
N TYR A 296 22.07 -3.23 -6.44
CA TYR A 296 21.74 -1.82 -6.19
C TYR A 296 21.73 -1.00 -7.48
N SER A 297 20.95 0.07 -7.52
CA SER A 297 20.86 0.95 -8.69
C SER A 297 21.04 2.42 -8.30
N VAL A 298 21.83 3.15 -9.09
CA VAL A 298 22.14 4.57 -8.87
C VAL A 298 21.88 5.36 -10.16
N PRO A 299 20.92 6.30 -10.17
CA PRO A 299 20.74 7.20 -11.30
C PRO A 299 21.98 8.07 -11.51
N LEU A 300 22.59 8.01 -12.70
CA LEU A 300 23.75 8.82 -13.07
C LEU A 300 23.38 10.13 -13.77
N GLY A 301 22.10 10.30 -14.13
CA GLY A 301 21.62 11.35 -15.03
C GLY A 301 21.64 10.91 -16.50
N GLU A 302 21.13 11.75 -17.40
CA GLU A 302 21.10 11.49 -18.86
C GLU A 302 20.44 10.15 -19.25
N ASN A 303 19.41 9.74 -18.50
CA ASN A 303 18.72 8.46 -18.63
C ASN A 303 19.62 7.22 -18.44
N ARG A 304 20.75 7.36 -17.76
CA ARG A 304 21.65 6.25 -17.40
C ARG A 304 21.45 5.87 -15.94
N THR A 305 21.31 4.57 -15.70
CA THR A 305 21.29 3.99 -14.36
C THR A 305 22.47 3.04 -14.23
N LEU A 306 23.30 3.27 -13.21
CA LEU A 306 24.36 2.34 -12.81
C LEU A 306 23.74 1.23 -11.99
N TRP A 307 24.09 -0.01 -12.31
CA TRP A 307 23.79 -1.18 -11.52
C TRP A 307 25.07 -1.66 -10.84
N LEU A 308 24.98 -1.89 -9.55
CA LEU A 308 26.09 -2.31 -8.69
C LEU A 308 25.84 -3.74 -8.24
N PHE A 309 26.71 -4.64 -8.70
CA PHE A 309 26.63 -6.06 -8.39
C PHE A 309 27.78 -6.47 -7.48
N SER A 310 27.48 -7.38 -6.57
CA SER A 310 28.46 -8.05 -5.71
C SER A 310 28.92 -9.34 -6.40
N ASP A 311 28.95 -10.47 -5.71
CA ASP A 311 29.51 -11.71 -6.25
C ASP A 311 28.79 -12.05 -7.59
N THR A 312 29.57 -12.28 -8.64
CA THR A 312 29.12 -12.27 -10.04
C THR A 312 29.72 -13.46 -10.78
N PHE A 313 28.89 -14.25 -11.46
CA PHE A 313 29.36 -15.27 -12.40
C PHE A 313 29.71 -14.69 -13.77
N VAL A 314 30.90 -15.04 -14.25
CA VAL A 314 31.36 -14.77 -15.61
C VAL A 314 31.73 -16.08 -16.30
N GLY A 315 31.12 -16.38 -17.44
CA GLY A 315 31.30 -17.62 -18.20
C GLY A 315 30.23 -17.81 -19.26
N ASP A 316 29.89 -19.06 -19.57
CA ASP A 316 28.79 -19.41 -20.48
C ASP A 316 27.65 -20.14 -19.76
N VAL A 317 26.45 -20.04 -20.30
CA VAL A 317 25.30 -20.89 -19.96
C VAL A 317 24.97 -21.80 -21.15
N LYS A 318 25.02 -23.11 -20.95
CA LYS A 318 24.71 -24.13 -21.95
C LYS A 318 23.76 -25.17 -21.35
N GLU A 319 22.65 -25.44 -22.04
CA GLU A 319 21.64 -26.42 -21.60
C GLU A 319 21.17 -26.22 -20.15
N GLY A 320 21.04 -24.95 -19.73
CA GLY A 320 20.64 -24.60 -18.37
C GLY A 320 21.73 -24.75 -17.29
N LYS A 321 22.98 -25.00 -17.67
CA LYS A 321 24.14 -25.11 -16.75
C LYS A 321 25.18 -24.03 -17.01
N ARG A 322 25.90 -23.61 -15.97
CA ARG A 322 27.07 -22.72 -16.10
C ARG A 322 28.30 -23.53 -16.47
N VAL A 323 28.96 -23.18 -17.57
CA VAL A 323 30.14 -23.88 -18.12
C VAL A 323 31.29 -22.90 -18.28
N GLY A 324 32.49 -23.30 -17.84
CA GLY A 324 33.67 -22.43 -17.87
C GLY A 324 33.49 -21.15 -17.04
N ALA A 325 32.59 -21.19 -16.06
CA ALA A 325 32.24 -20.04 -15.25
C ALA A 325 33.17 -19.86 -14.05
N THR A 326 33.48 -18.61 -13.74
CA THR A 326 34.18 -18.19 -12.52
C THR A 326 33.34 -17.15 -11.78
N MET A 327 33.52 -17.06 -10.47
CA MET A 327 32.88 -16.04 -9.66
C MET A 327 33.90 -14.95 -9.32
N ILE A 328 33.62 -13.72 -9.75
CA ILE A 328 34.33 -12.50 -9.33
C ILE A 328 33.51 -11.81 -8.24
N ASN A 329 34.12 -10.91 -7.46
CA ASN A 329 33.45 -10.39 -6.26
C ASN A 329 32.56 -9.16 -6.48
N ASN A 330 32.72 -8.50 -7.61
CA ASN A 330 31.87 -7.38 -7.99
C ASN A 330 31.97 -7.10 -9.49
N SER A 331 30.87 -6.59 -10.02
CA SER A 331 30.75 -6.06 -11.38
C SER A 331 29.79 -4.88 -11.39
N VAL A 332 29.71 -4.16 -12.49
CA VAL A 332 28.72 -3.10 -12.68
C VAL A 332 28.05 -3.22 -14.03
N ALA A 333 26.86 -2.64 -14.20
CA ALA A 333 26.27 -2.45 -15.51
C ALA A 333 25.73 -1.03 -15.70
N ILE A 334 25.61 -0.61 -16.95
CA ILE A 334 24.88 0.60 -17.34
C ILE A 334 23.60 0.17 -18.03
N LEU A 335 22.47 0.55 -17.45
CA LEU A 335 21.17 0.46 -18.10
C LEU A 335 20.81 1.82 -18.69
N GLN A 336 20.53 1.85 -20.00
CA GLN A 336 20.06 3.05 -20.69
C GLN A 336 18.53 3.02 -20.75
N SER A 337 17.91 3.88 -19.95
CA SER A 337 16.47 4.13 -20.02
C SER A 337 16.13 4.90 -21.32
N PRO A 338 14.97 4.65 -21.94
CA PRO A 338 14.52 5.44 -23.08
C PRO A 338 14.44 6.93 -22.71
N SER A 339 14.91 7.82 -23.60
CA SER A 339 14.75 9.25 -23.37
C SER A 339 13.26 9.62 -23.39
N PRO A 340 12.78 10.50 -22.50
CA PRO A 340 11.43 11.05 -22.63
C PRO A 340 11.38 11.93 -23.88
N THR A 341 10.91 11.38 -25.01
CA THR A 341 10.37 12.21 -26.08
C THR A 341 9.00 12.71 -25.65
N LEU A 342 8.84 14.02 -25.52
CA LEU A 342 7.55 14.66 -25.25
C LEU A 342 6.51 14.17 -26.28
N GLY A 343 5.45 13.50 -25.83
CA GLY A 343 4.22 13.37 -26.62
C GLY A 343 3.62 11.98 -26.81
N GLU A 344 4.31 10.88 -26.52
CA GLU A 344 3.75 9.53 -26.73
C GLU A 344 3.17 8.93 -25.44
N ARG A 345 1.84 8.71 -25.42
CA ARG A 345 1.15 7.88 -24.43
C ARG A 345 1.03 6.46 -24.98
N GLY A 346 1.92 5.57 -24.54
CA GLY A 346 1.92 4.13 -24.80
C GLY A 346 2.84 3.42 -23.80
N PRO A 347 2.78 2.08 -23.65
CA PRO A 347 3.69 1.35 -22.78
C PRO A 347 5.12 1.65 -23.22
N ARG A 348 5.90 2.30 -22.34
CA ARG A 348 7.32 2.61 -22.56
C ARG A 348 8.01 1.33 -23.03
N GLY A 349 8.58 1.37 -24.23
CA GLY A 349 9.38 0.27 -24.75
C GLY A 349 10.47 -0.10 -23.75
N VAL A 350 10.67 -1.40 -23.56
CA VAL A 350 11.76 -1.94 -22.74
C VAL A 350 13.07 -1.36 -23.28
N GLY A 351 13.92 -0.81 -22.41
CA GLY A 351 15.18 -0.15 -22.81
C GLY A 351 16.14 -1.06 -23.58
N LYS A 352 17.33 -0.57 -23.93
CA LYS A 352 18.38 -1.45 -24.45
C LYS A 352 18.83 -2.43 -23.35
N PRO A 353 19.24 -3.66 -23.68
CA PRO A 353 19.85 -4.57 -22.72
C PRO A 353 20.99 -3.88 -21.96
N ALA A 354 21.16 -4.23 -20.68
CA ALA A 354 22.20 -3.67 -19.84
C ALA A 354 23.59 -4.00 -20.41
N GLU A 355 24.51 -3.03 -20.35
CA GLU A 355 25.90 -3.22 -20.71
C GLU A 355 26.71 -3.51 -19.44
N PHE A 356 27.41 -4.65 -19.39
CA PHE A 356 28.07 -5.16 -18.19
C PHE A 356 29.59 -4.93 -18.24
N PHE A 357 30.17 -4.57 -17.11
CA PHE A 357 31.58 -4.21 -16.97
C PHE A 357 32.21 -4.92 -15.77
N TYR A 358 33.31 -5.59 -16.05
CA TYR A 358 34.24 -6.18 -15.09
C TYR A 358 35.65 -6.10 -15.70
N LYS A 359 36.69 -6.24 -14.88
CA LYS A 359 38.08 -6.14 -15.36
C LYS A 359 38.57 -7.48 -15.90
N THR A 360 39.70 -7.44 -16.59
CA THR A 360 40.47 -8.63 -16.95
C THR A 360 41.77 -8.63 -16.17
N GLY A 361 42.06 -9.72 -15.48
CA GLY A 361 43.32 -9.94 -14.78
C GLY A 361 44.50 -10.07 -15.74
N GLN A 362 45.72 -10.01 -15.19
CA GLN A 362 46.95 -10.18 -16.00
C GLN A 362 47.04 -11.56 -16.66
N ASP A 363 46.38 -12.56 -16.08
CA ASP A 363 46.28 -13.93 -16.61
C ASP A 363 45.18 -14.08 -17.69
N GLY A 364 44.52 -12.99 -18.09
CA GLY A 364 43.45 -12.99 -19.07
C GLY A 364 42.09 -13.45 -18.53
N ARG A 365 41.99 -13.77 -17.23
CA ARG A 365 40.72 -14.20 -16.61
C ARG A 365 39.86 -13.01 -16.16
N PRO A 366 38.54 -13.19 -16.02
CA PRO A 366 37.68 -12.18 -15.41
C PRO A 366 38.17 -11.79 -14.01
N ALA A 367 38.11 -10.50 -13.70
CA ALA A 367 38.51 -9.93 -12.42
C ALA A 367 37.47 -8.88 -11.96
N SER A 368 37.37 -8.69 -10.65
CA SER A 368 36.43 -7.75 -10.03
C SER A 368 36.60 -6.32 -10.56
N PHE A 369 35.49 -5.59 -10.69
CA PHE A 369 35.48 -4.20 -11.14
C PHE A 369 36.33 -3.28 -10.24
N VAL A 370 36.22 -3.45 -8.92
CA VAL A 370 36.99 -2.74 -7.90
C VAL A 370 37.52 -3.70 -6.83
N THR A 371 38.74 -3.46 -6.37
CA THR A 371 39.41 -4.23 -5.31
C THR A 371 39.95 -3.29 -4.23
N PRO A 372 40.09 -3.74 -2.97
CA PRO A 372 40.70 -2.95 -1.91
C PRO A 372 42.11 -2.49 -2.30
N ASP A 373 42.39 -1.20 -2.10
CA ASP A 373 43.70 -0.60 -2.37
C ASP A 373 44.81 -1.11 -1.44
N ASP A 374 44.44 -1.53 -0.23
CA ASP A 374 45.31 -2.18 0.75
C ASP A 374 45.50 -3.70 0.52
N GLY A 375 44.85 -4.27 -0.50
CA GLY A 375 44.96 -5.67 -0.87
C GLY A 375 44.31 -6.66 0.10
N ARG A 376 43.62 -6.22 1.16
CA ARG A 376 42.99 -7.12 2.13
C ARG A 376 41.51 -7.33 1.82
N GLY A 377 41.17 -8.59 1.57
CA GLY A 377 39.81 -9.05 1.33
C GLY A 377 39.30 -8.62 -0.05
N TYR A 378 37.98 -8.55 -0.18
CA TYR A 378 37.30 -8.09 -1.38
C TYR A 378 36.14 -7.14 -1.02
N PHE A 379 35.55 -6.53 -2.05
CA PHE A 379 34.39 -5.67 -1.89
C PHE A 379 33.13 -6.36 -2.40
N TRP A 380 32.08 -6.29 -1.59
CA TRP A 380 30.72 -6.21 -2.10
C TRP A 380 30.38 -4.76 -2.42
N LEU A 381 29.43 -4.54 -3.31
CA LEU A 381 28.94 -3.22 -3.68
C LEU A 381 27.55 -3.00 -3.08
N PHE A 382 27.46 -2.01 -2.21
CA PHE A 382 26.19 -1.54 -1.65
C PHE A 382 25.73 -0.28 -2.37
N ASP A 383 24.67 0.35 -1.84
CA ASP A 383 24.05 1.52 -2.42
C ASP A 383 25.02 2.70 -2.60
N GLY A 384 24.59 3.67 -3.40
CA GLY A 384 25.38 4.83 -3.74
C GLY A 384 24.51 6.04 -4.09
N ILE A 385 25.18 7.14 -4.42
CA ILE A 385 24.51 8.36 -4.82
C ILE A 385 25.36 9.14 -5.80
N MET A 386 24.72 9.64 -6.85
CA MET A 386 25.31 10.65 -7.72
C MET A 386 25.07 12.04 -7.11
N THR A 387 26.15 12.78 -6.86
CA THR A 387 26.13 14.14 -6.32
C THR A 387 26.77 15.11 -7.32
N SER A 388 26.71 16.41 -7.01
CA SER A 388 27.47 17.43 -7.74
C SER A 388 29.00 17.22 -7.70
N LYS A 389 29.51 16.48 -6.70
CA LYS A 389 30.93 16.14 -6.55
C LYS A 389 31.30 14.80 -7.20
N GLY A 390 30.36 14.12 -7.84
CA GLY A 390 30.54 12.82 -8.49
C GLY A 390 29.77 11.70 -7.80
N LEU A 391 30.06 10.46 -8.22
CA LEU A 391 29.42 9.25 -7.73
C LEU A 391 30.12 8.77 -6.46
N TYR A 392 29.34 8.51 -5.42
CA TYR A 392 29.76 7.83 -4.21
C TYR A 392 29.10 6.46 -4.09
N MET A 393 29.82 5.46 -3.59
CA MET A 393 29.32 4.09 -3.40
C MET A 393 29.84 3.51 -2.09
N PHE A 394 28.99 2.79 -1.35
CA PHE A 394 29.42 2.05 -0.17
C PHE A 394 29.99 0.69 -0.57
N LEU A 395 31.18 0.38 -0.06
CA LEU A 395 31.95 -0.81 -0.40
C LEU A 395 32.23 -1.62 0.88
N PRO A 396 31.28 -2.46 1.34
CA PRO A 396 31.54 -3.39 2.43
C PRO A 396 32.77 -4.24 2.15
N ARG A 397 33.65 -4.32 3.14
CA ARG A 397 34.86 -5.14 3.08
C ARG A 397 34.57 -6.52 3.62
N VAL A 398 34.84 -7.52 2.80
CA VAL A 398 34.52 -8.92 3.07
C VAL A 398 35.80 -9.74 3.06
N GLU A 399 35.88 -10.71 3.97
CA GLU A 399 36.90 -11.75 3.95
C GLU A 399 36.27 -13.10 4.26
N HIS A 400 36.96 -14.16 3.87
CA HIS A 400 36.56 -15.53 4.19
C HIS A 400 36.51 -15.74 5.71
N SER A 401 35.55 -16.56 6.16
CA SER A 401 35.37 -16.88 7.57
C SER A 401 34.91 -18.32 7.73
N ASP A 402 35.50 -19.05 8.68
CA ASP A 402 35.11 -20.42 9.03
C ASP A 402 33.96 -20.46 10.06
N ASP A 403 33.43 -19.30 10.47
CA ASP A 403 32.41 -19.20 11.52
C ASP A 403 31.06 -19.84 11.15
N SER A 404 30.75 -19.94 9.86
CA SER A 404 29.50 -20.51 9.35
C SER A 404 29.75 -21.32 8.08
N PRO A 405 29.53 -22.65 8.08
CA PRO A 405 29.71 -23.47 6.88
C PRO A 405 28.78 -23.08 5.71
N ALA A 406 27.59 -22.54 6.01
CA ALA A 406 26.64 -22.11 4.99
C ALA A 406 26.93 -20.70 4.45
N PHE A 407 27.61 -19.86 5.24
CA PHE A 407 27.92 -18.48 4.89
C PHE A 407 29.38 -18.18 5.29
N PRO A 408 30.36 -18.68 4.50
CA PRO A 408 31.77 -18.69 4.91
C PRO A 408 32.46 -17.34 4.65
N PHE A 409 31.85 -16.25 5.11
CA PHE A 409 32.32 -14.89 4.94
C PHE A 409 31.98 -14.04 6.15
N ARG A 410 32.69 -12.93 6.33
CA ARG A 410 32.33 -11.90 7.31
C ARG A 410 32.64 -10.51 6.79
N LEU A 411 31.80 -9.55 7.16
CA LEU A 411 32.09 -8.13 6.99
C LEU A 411 33.07 -7.70 8.09
N PHE A 412 34.10 -6.95 7.72
CA PHE A 412 35.10 -6.46 8.67
C PHE A 412 35.39 -4.95 8.55
N GLY A 413 34.79 -4.28 7.58
CA GLY A 413 34.98 -2.85 7.34
C GLY A 413 34.02 -2.29 6.31
N MET A 414 34.02 -0.97 6.16
CA MET A 414 33.25 -0.25 5.16
C MET A 414 34.15 0.82 4.52
N ARG A 415 34.26 0.82 3.19
CA ARG A 415 34.91 1.90 2.43
C ARG A 415 33.86 2.73 1.72
N LEU A 416 34.14 4.02 1.56
CA LEU A 416 33.43 4.90 0.64
C LEU A 416 34.26 5.02 -0.64
N GLY A 417 33.74 4.52 -1.74
CA GLY A 417 34.27 4.73 -3.07
C GLY A 417 33.80 6.06 -3.63
N HIS A 418 34.69 6.84 -4.25
CA HIS A 418 34.35 8.10 -4.90
C HIS A 418 34.90 8.15 -6.32
N VAL A 419 34.01 8.40 -7.29
CA VAL A 419 34.34 8.64 -8.70
C VAL A 419 33.98 10.10 -9.01
N PRO A 420 34.96 11.02 -9.08
CA PRO A 420 34.69 12.43 -9.31
C PRO A 420 34.00 12.74 -10.65
N LYS A 421 34.24 11.91 -11.67
CA LYS A 421 33.71 12.08 -13.03
C LYS A 421 33.23 10.74 -13.62
N PRO A 422 31.99 10.32 -13.34
CA PRO A 422 31.43 9.04 -13.83
C PRO A 422 30.87 9.18 -15.26
N SER A 423 31.67 9.73 -16.17
CA SER A 423 31.36 9.82 -17.61
C SER A 423 32.04 8.70 -18.39
N GLY A 424 31.54 8.37 -19.59
CA GLY A 424 32.14 7.34 -20.43
C GLY A 424 31.99 5.93 -19.86
N SER A 425 32.93 5.03 -20.21
CA SER A 425 32.93 3.64 -19.74
C SER A 425 33.28 3.55 -18.26
N PRO A 426 32.58 2.73 -17.46
CA PRO A 426 32.96 2.46 -16.08
C PRO A 426 34.38 1.93 -15.90
N LEU A 427 34.95 1.24 -16.91
CA LEU A 427 36.31 0.70 -16.84
C LEU A 427 37.40 1.79 -16.79
N ASP A 428 37.07 3.01 -17.22
CA ASP A 428 37.99 4.16 -17.20
C ASP A 428 37.91 4.96 -15.88
N TRP A 429 36.94 4.66 -15.02
CA TRP A 429 36.71 5.41 -13.79
C TRP A 429 37.86 5.27 -12.80
N LYS A 430 38.22 6.40 -12.18
CA LYS A 430 39.16 6.43 -11.06
C LYS A 430 38.37 6.47 -9.76
N ILE A 431 38.51 5.40 -8.97
CA ILE A 431 37.78 5.21 -7.72
C ILE A 431 38.74 5.49 -6.56
N ALA A 432 38.57 6.61 -5.88
CA ALA A 432 39.24 6.87 -4.62
C ALA A 432 38.53 6.11 -3.49
N GLN A 433 39.28 5.55 -2.53
CA GLN A 433 38.73 4.76 -1.42
C GLN A 433 39.07 5.43 -0.09
N ARG A 434 38.09 5.51 0.82
CA ARG A 434 38.28 6.03 2.19
C ARG A 434 37.56 5.16 3.19
N ASP A 435 38.13 4.93 4.38
CA ASP A 435 37.40 4.25 5.45
C ASP A 435 36.20 5.08 5.90
N VAL A 436 35.05 4.43 6.07
CA VAL A 436 33.89 5.03 6.73
C VAL A 436 34.08 4.86 8.25
N PRO A 437 34.29 5.95 9.00
CA PRO A 437 34.66 5.88 10.41
C PRO A 437 33.49 5.47 11.32
N PHE A 438 32.26 5.44 10.78
CA PHE A 438 31.02 5.15 11.50
C PHE A 438 30.68 3.67 11.43
N SER A 439 31.66 2.82 11.68
CA SER A 439 31.46 1.38 11.63
C SER A 439 32.25 0.64 12.69
N ARG A 440 31.65 -0.40 13.25
CA ARG A 440 32.29 -1.40 14.11
C ARG A 440 31.81 -2.77 13.68
N PHE A 441 32.76 -3.64 13.37
CA PHE A 441 32.49 -5.02 12.96
C PHE A 441 33.13 -5.96 13.97
N GLU A 442 32.30 -6.58 14.82
CA GLU A 442 32.70 -7.63 15.74
C GLU A 442 31.90 -8.89 15.46
N ARG A 443 32.38 -10.04 15.94
CA ARG A 443 31.80 -11.37 15.65
C ARG A 443 30.32 -11.48 16.01
N ASP A 444 29.85 -10.77 17.04
CA ASP A 444 28.47 -10.82 17.52
C ASP A 444 27.81 -9.45 17.70
N ARG A 445 28.48 -8.39 17.21
CA ARG A 445 28.07 -6.99 17.35
C ARG A 445 28.55 -6.22 16.13
N SER A 446 27.64 -5.71 15.33
CA SER A 446 28.00 -4.76 14.29
C SER A 446 27.06 -3.56 14.31
N ILE A 447 27.66 -2.40 14.05
CA ILE A 447 26.94 -1.17 13.76
C ILE A 447 27.67 -0.50 12.60
N PHE A 448 26.96 -0.18 11.53
CA PHE A 448 27.55 0.45 10.35
C PHE A 448 26.48 1.18 9.54
N PHE A 449 26.92 2.09 8.66
CA PHE A 449 26.09 2.84 7.72
C PHE A 449 26.50 2.55 6.29
N GLY A 450 25.55 2.68 5.36
CA GLY A 450 25.75 2.46 3.93
C GLY A 450 24.93 1.34 3.32
N SER A 451 23.95 0.78 4.05
CA SER A 451 23.04 -0.24 3.52
C SER A 451 22.09 0.32 2.46
N ALA A 452 21.61 1.54 2.63
CA ALA A 452 20.78 2.24 1.66
C ALA A 452 21.03 3.74 1.72
N VAL A 453 20.75 4.44 0.63
CA VAL A 453 20.92 5.89 0.50
C VAL A 453 19.67 6.50 -0.13
N THR A 454 19.19 7.60 0.43
CA THR A 454 18.05 8.33 -0.13
C THR A 454 18.30 9.83 -0.11
N LYS A 455 18.19 10.48 -1.27
CA LYS A 455 18.25 11.93 -1.37
C LYS A 455 16.91 12.56 -1.03
N VAL A 456 16.90 13.55 -0.14
CA VAL A 456 15.72 14.29 0.31
C VAL A 456 16.02 15.79 0.28
N GLY A 457 15.57 16.47 -0.77
CA GLY A 457 15.93 17.88 -0.98
C GLY A 457 17.44 18.04 -1.17
N SER A 458 18.08 18.88 -0.34
CA SER A 458 19.53 19.10 -0.29
C SER A 458 20.27 18.14 0.63
N GLU A 459 19.56 17.30 1.38
CA GLU A 459 20.14 16.34 2.31
C GLU A 459 20.18 14.95 1.68
N VAL A 460 21.13 14.16 2.15
CA VAL A 460 21.25 12.73 1.84
C VAL A 460 21.11 11.96 3.13
N TYR A 461 20.20 11.01 3.15
CA TYR A 461 19.99 10.09 4.26
C TYR A 461 20.76 8.79 3.98
N ILE A 462 21.55 8.34 4.94
CA ILE A 462 22.35 7.12 4.86
C ILE A 462 21.84 6.17 5.92
N TYR A 463 21.27 5.06 5.48
CA TYR A 463 20.73 4.04 6.35
C TYR A 463 21.78 2.98 6.66
N GLY A 464 21.65 2.39 7.84
CA GLY A 464 22.58 1.41 8.38
C GLY A 464 21.90 0.34 9.20
N LEU A 465 22.71 -0.49 9.82
CA LEU A 465 22.24 -1.55 10.68
C LEU A 465 22.87 -1.43 12.06
N ASP A 466 22.05 -1.55 13.10
CA ASP A 466 22.49 -1.83 14.46
C ASP A 466 22.11 -3.27 14.85
N ALA A 467 23.10 -4.16 14.73
CA ALA A 467 23.01 -5.55 15.13
C ALA A 467 23.63 -5.79 16.53
N ARG A 468 23.89 -4.73 17.32
CA ARG A 468 24.35 -4.90 18.69
C ARG A 468 23.26 -5.56 19.53
N ARG A 469 23.70 -6.43 20.44
CA ARG A 469 22.81 -7.19 21.32
C ARG A 469 22.24 -6.30 22.42
N VAL A 470 21.12 -5.65 22.15
CA VAL A 470 20.29 -4.96 23.16
C VAL A 470 19.20 -5.95 23.62
N GLY A 471 19.00 -6.11 24.93
CA GLY A 471 17.92 -6.95 25.48
C GLY A 471 18.20 -8.47 25.57
N LYS A 472 17.14 -9.26 25.81
CA LYS A 472 17.24 -10.72 26.03
C LYS A 472 17.56 -11.47 24.72
N PRO A 473 18.20 -12.66 24.77
CA PRO A 473 18.55 -13.44 23.59
C PRO A 473 17.44 -13.63 22.54
N ALA A 474 16.20 -13.81 22.96
CA ALA A 474 15.03 -14.00 22.09
C ALA A 474 14.54 -12.72 21.39
N GLU A 475 14.97 -11.55 21.87
CA GLU A 475 14.57 -10.21 21.38
C GLU A 475 15.67 -9.59 20.49
N ARG A 476 16.78 -10.31 20.26
CA ARG A 476 17.93 -9.81 19.50
C ARG A 476 17.64 -9.82 18.00
N ARG A 477 17.14 -8.72 17.48
CA ARG A 477 16.99 -8.49 16.04
C ARG A 477 17.84 -7.31 15.62
N ALA A 478 18.43 -7.37 14.44
CA ALA A 478 19.10 -6.19 13.90
C ALA A 478 18.06 -5.12 13.57
N ALA A 479 18.43 -3.85 13.75
CA ALA A 479 17.53 -2.73 13.54
C ALA A 479 18.08 -1.72 12.55
N MET A 480 17.20 -1.11 11.77
CA MET A 480 17.55 0.01 10.91
C MET A 480 17.94 1.22 11.77
N ILE A 481 19.01 1.89 11.38
CA ILE A 481 19.47 3.19 11.91
C ILE A 481 19.69 4.16 10.76
N VAL A 482 19.71 5.47 11.02
CA VAL A 482 19.85 6.47 9.96
C VAL A 482 20.76 7.64 10.34
N ALA A 483 21.54 8.08 9.37
CA ALA A 483 22.32 9.30 9.38
C ALA A 483 21.83 10.24 8.28
N ARG A 484 22.19 11.52 8.34
CA ARG A 484 22.04 12.48 7.26
C ARG A 484 23.27 13.36 7.09
N VAL A 485 23.42 13.93 5.91
CA VAL A 485 24.48 14.89 5.56
C VAL A 485 23.99 15.78 4.40
N PRO A 486 24.39 17.06 4.33
CA PRO A 486 24.22 17.85 3.12
C PRO A 486 24.88 17.16 1.91
N GLU A 487 24.23 17.17 0.75
CA GLU A 487 24.70 16.47 -0.45
C GLU A 487 26.11 16.92 -0.88
N ASP A 488 26.40 18.21 -0.80
CA ASP A 488 27.69 18.78 -1.14
C ASP A 488 28.77 18.44 -0.10
N GLU A 489 28.40 18.03 1.10
CA GLU A 489 29.31 17.60 2.16
C GLU A 489 29.35 16.07 2.34
N PHE A 490 28.75 15.30 1.42
CA PHE A 490 28.59 13.85 1.57
C PHE A 490 29.90 13.10 1.90
N GLY A 491 31.00 13.47 1.24
CA GLY A 491 32.34 12.91 1.49
C GLY A 491 33.07 13.46 2.71
N ASP A 492 32.52 14.43 3.43
CA ASP A 492 33.04 14.96 4.69
C ASP A 492 32.34 14.30 5.87
N PHE A 493 33.01 13.33 6.48
CA PHE A 493 32.49 12.63 7.65
C PHE A 493 32.22 13.57 8.85
N GLY A 494 32.88 14.73 8.96
CA GLY A 494 32.59 15.70 10.02
C GLY A 494 31.19 16.33 9.93
N ALA A 495 30.61 16.35 8.73
CA ALA A 495 29.29 16.91 8.46
C ALA A 495 28.14 15.95 8.79
N TRP A 496 28.42 14.65 8.91
CA TRP A 496 27.38 13.64 9.14
C TRP A 496 26.71 13.83 10.51
N ARG A 497 25.40 13.63 10.55
CA ARG A 497 24.59 13.62 11.77
C ARG A 497 23.78 12.33 11.86
N PHE A 498 23.57 11.85 13.08
CA PHE A 498 22.99 10.56 13.39
C PHE A 498 21.72 10.75 14.21
N TYR A 499 20.66 10.06 13.84
CA TYR A 499 19.36 10.23 14.45
C TYR A 499 19.27 9.50 15.80
N SER A 500 18.93 10.23 16.85
CA SER A 500 18.86 9.73 18.23
C SER A 500 17.88 10.56 19.05
N SER A 501 16.94 9.91 19.73
CA SER A 501 15.96 10.52 20.62
C SER A 501 15.20 11.69 20.00
N GLY A 502 14.86 11.58 18.72
CA GLY A 502 14.16 12.65 17.97
C GLY A 502 15.06 13.77 17.41
N GLU A 503 16.37 13.71 17.66
CA GLU A 503 17.34 14.76 17.33
C GLU A 503 18.48 14.25 16.44
N TRP A 504 19.18 15.17 15.79
CA TRP A 504 20.35 14.88 14.94
C TRP A 504 21.65 15.19 15.68
N THR A 505 22.43 14.16 15.99
CA THR A 505 23.63 14.25 16.84
C THR A 505 24.91 13.87 16.08
N TRP A 506 26.07 13.97 16.72
CA TRP A 506 27.35 13.49 16.16
C TRP A 506 27.70 12.07 16.60
N ASN A 507 26.95 11.48 17.55
CA ASN A 507 27.30 10.21 18.15
C ASN A 507 26.65 9.04 17.39
N TRP A 508 27.35 8.53 16.38
CA TRP A 508 26.92 7.40 15.57
C TRP A 508 26.73 6.10 16.36
N GLU A 509 27.35 5.95 17.53
CA GLU A 509 27.14 4.78 18.38
C GLU A 509 25.80 4.81 19.12
N ASN A 510 25.13 5.96 19.23
CA ASN A 510 23.88 6.08 19.98
C ASN A 510 22.70 6.42 19.08
N CYS A 511 22.42 5.59 18.07
CA CYS A 511 21.31 5.81 17.15
C CYS A 511 20.01 5.17 17.64
N ASP A 512 18.88 5.80 17.28
CA ASP A 512 17.57 5.19 17.46
C ASP A 512 17.40 3.98 16.54
N ARG A 513 16.89 2.90 17.11
CA ARG A 513 16.54 1.66 16.39
C ARG A 513 15.16 1.84 15.76
N LEU A 514 15.11 2.23 14.49
CA LEU A 514 13.89 2.69 13.82
C LEU A 514 12.83 1.60 13.64
N PHE A 515 13.25 0.41 13.21
CA PHE A 515 12.46 -0.82 13.28
C PHE A 515 13.38 -2.04 13.27
N GLU A 516 12.89 -3.16 13.80
CA GLU A 516 13.64 -4.40 13.92
C GLU A 516 13.35 -5.43 12.82
N GLY A 517 14.26 -6.38 12.65
CA GLY A 517 14.15 -7.44 11.65
C GLY A 517 14.59 -7.01 10.25
N CYS A 518 15.34 -5.90 10.17
CA CYS A 518 15.95 -5.43 8.94
C CYS A 518 17.24 -6.23 8.66
N PRO A 519 17.44 -6.77 7.45
CA PRO A 519 18.68 -7.42 7.07
C PRO A 519 19.81 -6.40 6.76
N THR A 520 21.00 -6.89 6.45
CA THR A 520 22.14 -6.06 6.01
C THR A 520 21.87 -5.32 4.70
N GLU A 521 21.08 -5.92 3.81
CA GLU A 521 20.74 -5.41 2.48
C GLU A 521 19.25 -5.07 2.38
N TYR A 522 18.96 -3.82 2.05
CA TYR A 522 17.60 -3.31 1.85
C TYR A 522 17.68 -2.00 1.07
N SER A 523 16.54 -1.44 0.70
CA SER A 523 16.48 -0.09 0.13
C SER A 523 15.49 0.78 0.88
N VAL A 524 15.67 2.10 0.76
CA VAL A 524 14.67 3.09 1.15
C VAL A 524 14.41 4.01 -0.04
N SER A 525 13.15 4.22 -0.37
CA SER A 525 12.76 5.01 -1.55
C SER A 525 11.47 5.77 -1.28
N TYR A 526 11.33 6.96 -1.85
CA TYR A 526 10.07 7.71 -1.77
C TYR A 526 9.08 7.21 -2.82
N VAL A 527 7.82 6.99 -2.42
CA VAL A 527 6.70 6.58 -3.28
C VAL A 527 5.76 7.78 -3.46
N PRO A 528 5.83 8.50 -4.59
CA PRO A 528 5.15 9.79 -4.74
C PRO A 528 3.63 9.71 -4.64
N GLY A 529 3.01 8.65 -5.14
CA GLY A 529 1.55 8.55 -5.25
C GLY A 529 0.83 8.29 -3.93
N ILE A 530 1.56 7.92 -2.87
CA ILE A 530 1.04 7.85 -1.50
C ILE A 530 1.79 8.77 -0.53
N GLU A 531 2.73 9.57 -1.04
CA GLU A 531 3.53 10.54 -0.28
C GLU A 531 4.25 9.94 0.94
N GLN A 532 4.80 8.73 0.79
CA GLN A 532 5.48 8.01 1.88
C GLN A 532 6.82 7.43 1.42
N TYR A 533 7.72 7.26 2.37
CA TYR A 533 8.94 6.46 2.19
C TYR A 533 8.60 4.98 2.35
N ALA A 534 9.18 4.14 1.51
CA ALA A 534 9.08 2.70 1.54
C ALA A 534 10.45 2.08 1.84
N ALA A 535 10.53 1.27 2.89
CA ALA A 535 11.66 0.38 3.13
C ALA A 535 11.32 -1.00 2.55
N VAL A 536 12.16 -1.49 1.64
CA VAL A 536 11.98 -2.80 0.98
C VAL A 536 13.12 -3.72 1.38
N TYR A 537 12.78 -4.93 1.83
CA TYR A 537 13.75 -5.91 2.32
C TYR A 537 13.20 -7.34 2.26
N THR A 538 14.08 -8.33 2.37
CA THR A 538 13.67 -9.73 2.51
C THR A 538 13.47 -10.10 3.99
N GLU A 539 12.34 -10.73 4.32
CA GLU A 539 12.07 -11.26 5.65
C GLU A 539 13.19 -12.20 6.13
N GLY A 540 13.74 -11.93 7.31
CA GLY A 540 14.84 -12.71 7.88
C GLY A 540 16.12 -12.70 7.05
N GLY A 541 16.22 -11.83 6.04
CA GLY A 541 17.31 -11.79 5.07
C GLY A 541 17.25 -12.84 3.97
N ILE A 542 16.64 -14.01 4.20
CA ILE A 542 16.72 -15.16 3.27
C ILE A 542 15.42 -15.96 3.08
N PHE A 543 14.30 -15.61 3.74
CA PHE A 543 13.08 -16.44 3.68
C PHE A 543 12.24 -16.24 2.42
N GLY A 544 12.68 -15.38 1.51
CA GLY A 544 12.03 -15.12 0.23
C GLY A 544 10.61 -14.54 0.35
N ASN A 545 10.32 -13.81 1.42
CA ASN A 545 9.16 -12.93 1.52
C ASN A 545 9.67 -11.50 1.37
N ILE A 546 9.21 -10.79 0.33
CA ILE A 546 9.50 -9.37 0.14
C ILE A 546 8.58 -8.59 1.05
N MET A 547 9.18 -7.82 1.96
CA MET A 547 8.49 -7.01 2.96
C MET A 547 8.62 -5.53 2.59
N VAL A 548 7.55 -4.78 2.83
CA VAL A 548 7.52 -3.32 2.67
C VAL A 548 7.02 -2.70 3.96
N ARG A 549 7.71 -1.67 4.44
CA ARG A 549 7.23 -0.78 5.52
C ARG A 549 7.13 0.63 4.98
N PHE A 550 6.14 1.39 5.45
CA PHE A 550 5.97 2.78 5.05
C PHE A 550 6.19 3.75 6.22
N ALA A 551 6.68 4.95 5.89
CA ALA A 551 6.85 6.06 6.83
C ALA A 551 6.54 7.42 6.19
N PRO A 552 6.02 8.40 6.94
CA PRO A 552 5.79 9.75 6.43
C PRO A 552 7.08 10.59 6.32
N ARG A 553 8.16 10.18 6.98
CA ARG A 553 9.47 10.87 6.96
C ARG A 553 10.61 9.85 6.81
N PRO A 554 11.80 10.25 6.33
CA PRO A 554 12.92 9.34 6.11
C PRO A 554 13.35 8.59 7.38
N GLU A 555 13.25 9.23 8.54
CA GLU A 555 13.58 8.66 9.85
C GLU A 555 12.39 7.96 10.54
N GLY A 556 11.20 7.96 9.95
CA GLY A 556 10.00 7.36 10.52
C GLY A 556 8.98 8.35 11.10
N PRO A 557 8.01 7.88 11.90
CA PRO A 557 7.88 6.50 12.39
C PRO A 557 7.55 5.51 11.26
N TRP A 558 8.20 4.34 11.29
CA TRP A 558 7.95 3.27 10.33
C TRP A 558 6.78 2.39 10.78
N GLY A 559 5.84 2.13 9.88
CA GLY A 559 4.69 1.28 10.13
C GLY A 559 5.02 -0.22 10.18
N GLU A 560 3.99 -1.02 10.43
CA GLU A 560 4.08 -2.48 10.44
C GLU A 560 4.50 -3.06 9.07
N PRO A 561 5.15 -4.24 9.04
CA PRO A 561 5.63 -4.82 7.79
C PRO A 561 4.46 -5.43 7.00
N ILE A 562 4.39 -5.10 5.72
CA ILE A 562 3.42 -5.66 4.77
C ILE A 562 4.17 -6.63 3.88
N LYS A 563 3.72 -7.89 3.81
CA LYS A 563 4.25 -8.85 2.83
C LYS A 563 3.74 -8.47 1.45
N ALA A 564 4.62 -7.95 0.60
CA ALA A 564 4.27 -7.54 -0.76
C ALA A 564 4.32 -8.71 -1.74
N PHE A 565 5.31 -9.60 -1.61
CA PHE A 565 5.49 -10.70 -2.56
C PHE A 565 6.15 -11.93 -1.89
N ASP A 566 5.82 -13.12 -2.38
CA ASP A 566 6.39 -14.39 -1.96
C ASP A 566 7.17 -14.97 -3.14
N CYS A 567 8.50 -14.94 -3.07
CA CYS A 567 9.39 -15.34 -4.15
C CYS A 567 9.16 -16.82 -4.50
N PRO A 568 8.71 -17.16 -5.71
CA PRO A 568 8.42 -18.54 -6.08
C PRO A 568 9.70 -19.37 -6.26
N ASP A 569 10.80 -18.72 -6.65
CA ASP A 569 12.09 -19.31 -7.00
C ASP A 569 12.73 -20.11 -5.86
N LYS A 570 12.48 -19.73 -4.60
CA LYS A 570 12.90 -20.49 -3.41
C LYS A 570 12.35 -21.93 -3.36
N ARG A 571 11.37 -22.25 -4.19
CA ARG A 571 10.75 -23.59 -4.31
C ARG A 571 11.32 -24.43 -5.44
N TRP A 572 12.23 -23.90 -6.25
CA TRP A 572 12.81 -24.66 -7.37
C TRP A 572 13.70 -25.81 -6.92
N HIS A 573 14.30 -25.70 -5.73
CA HIS A 573 15.15 -26.71 -5.14
C HIS A 573 15.03 -26.66 -3.60
N GLU A 574 15.22 -27.79 -2.92
CA GLU A 574 15.11 -27.88 -1.46
C GLU A 574 16.09 -26.95 -0.73
N LYS A 575 17.26 -26.73 -1.33
CA LYS A 575 18.33 -25.89 -0.78
C LYS A 575 18.26 -24.42 -1.23
N ALA A 576 17.31 -24.08 -2.09
CA ALA A 576 17.17 -22.72 -2.62
C ALA A 576 16.57 -21.76 -1.59
N TYR A 577 17.02 -20.51 -1.62
CA TYR A 577 16.49 -19.43 -0.80
C TYR A 577 16.55 -18.11 -1.57
N SER A 578 15.58 -17.22 -1.34
CA SER A 578 15.52 -15.91 -2.01
C SER A 578 15.79 -14.79 -1.02
N TYR A 579 16.53 -13.77 -1.46
CA TYR A 579 17.14 -12.75 -0.61
C TYR A 579 17.35 -11.42 -1.37
N ALA A 580 17.98 -10.47 -0.69
CA ALA A 580 18.48 -9.22 -1.28
C ALA A 580 17.40 -8.32 -1.92
N ALA A 581 16.15 -8.36 -1.43
CA ALA A 581 15.09 -7.56 -2.02
C ALA A 581 15.33 -6.05 -1.89
N LYS A 582 15.28 -5.31 -3.00
CA LYS A 582 15.56 -3.87 -3.10
C LYS A 582 14.67 -3.18 -4.11
N ALA A 583 14.37 -1.92 -3.88
CA ALA A 583 13.58 -1.08 -4.77
C ALA A 583 14.44 -0.21 -5.70
N HIS A 584 13.92 0.03 -6.90
CA HIS A 584 14.52 0.81 -7.99
C HIS A 584 13.50 1.86 -8.49
N PRO A 585 13.28 2.94 -7.71
CA PRO A 585 12.26 3.94 -8.03
C PRO A 585 12.46 4.63 -9.39
N GLU A 586 13.69 4.69 -9.91
CA GLU A 586 14.02 5.23 -11.23
C GLU A 586 13.48 4.41 -12.40
N LEU A 587 13.11 3.14 -12.17
CA LEU A 587 12.46 2.30 -13.17
C LEU A 587 10.94 2.44 -13.15
N ALA A 588 10.36 3.07 -12.12
CA ALA A 588 8.92 3.19 -11.97
C ALA A 588 8.32 4.06 -13.08
N THR A 589 7.18 3.60 -13.59
CA THR A 589 6.44 4.22 -14.68
C THR A 589 5.26 5.05 -14.19
N SER A 590 4.85 4.92 -12.94
CA SER A 590 3.78 5.74 -12.36
C SER A 590 4.09 6.15 -10.91
N PRO A 591 3.44 7.20 -10.38
CA PRO A 591 3.61 7.62 -8.98
C PRO A 591 3.26 6.53 -7.96
N ASN A 592 2.40 5.59 -8.32
CA ASN A 592 1.93 4.47 -7.49
C ASN A 592 2.70 3.18 -7.74
N GLU A 593 3.78 3.20 -8.51
CA GLU A 593 4.55 2.01 -8.86
C GLU A 593 5.91 2.01 -8.14
N LEU A 594 6.32 0.83 -7.68
CA LEU A 594 7.67 0.58 -7.19
C LEU A 594 8.19 -0.70 -7.84
N ILE A 595 9.33 -0.61 -8.53
CA ILE A 595 10.02 -1.77 -9.10
C ILE A 595 10.97 -2.32 -8.05
N VAL A 596 10.94 -3.63 -7.83
CA VAL A 596 11.75 -4.32 -6.83
C VAL A 596 12.52 -5.46 -7.48
N THR A 597 13.79 -5.64 -7.14
CA THR A 597 14.53 -6.86 -7.45
C THR A 597 14.61 -7.78 -6.25
N TYR A 598 14.89 -9.06 -6.49
CA TYR A 598 15.42 -10.01 -5.52
C TYR A 598 16.31 -11.01 -6.25
N ALA A 599 17.14 -11.75 -5.51
CA ALA A 599 17.95 -12.85 -6.05
C ALA A 599 17.61 -14.17 -5.35
N THR A 600 17.96 -15.29 -5.98
CA THR A 600 17.79 -16.64 -5.41
C THR A 600 19.10 -17.40 -5.45
N ASN A 601 19.55 -17.93 -4.32
CA ASN A 601 20.80 -18.67 -4.15
C ASN A 601 20.49 -20.09 -3.60
N SER A 602 21.50 -20.94 -3.46
CA SER A 602 21.42 -22.25 -2.82
C SER A 602 22.41 -22.35 -1.66
N THR A 603 22.03 -23.08 -0.60
CA THR A 603 22.95 -23.44 0.48
C THR A 603 23.99 -24.49 0.06
N ASN A 604 23.91 -25.00 -1.17
CA ASN A 604 24.90 -25.89 -1.76
C ASN A 604 25.48 -25.27 -3.03
N PHE A 605 26.71 -24.75 -2.94
CA PHE A 605 27.37 -23.99 -3.99
C PHE A 605 27.41 -24.67 -5.38
N PRO A 606 27.64 -25.99 -5.52
CA PRO A 606 27.57 -26.67 -6.81
C PRO A 606 26.23 -26.51 -7.56
N ASP A 607 25.10 -26.33 -6.85
CA ASP A 607 23.80 -26.13 -7.47
C ASP A 607 23.79 -24.89 -8.38
N LEU A 608 24.61 -23.87 -8.07
CA LEU A 608 24.75 -22.66 -8.88
C LEU A 608 25.40 -22.93 -10.25
N PHE A 609 26.12 -24.04 -10.40
CA PHE A 609 26.66 -24.45 -11.70
C PHE A 609 25.68 -25.36 -12.44
N ASP A 610 24.99 -26.24 -11.72
CA ASP A 610 24.08 -27.23 -12.29
C ASP A 610 22.69 -26.67 -12.68
N ASP A 611 22.26 -25.56 -12.07
CA ASP A 611 21.04 -24.85 -12.42
C ASP A 611 21.31 -23.35 -12.61
N ALA A 612 21.51 -22.97 -13.87
CA ALA A 612 21.77 -21.59 -14.25
C ALA A 612 20.57 -20.66 -14.07
N ARG A 613 19.38 -21.14 -13.64
CA ARG A 613 18.26 -20.25 -13.27
C ARG A 613 18.50 -19.56 -11.93
N LEU A 614 19.29 -20.17 -11.05
CA LEU A 614 19.70 -19.57 -9.77
C LEU A 614 20.71 -18.45 -10.00
N TYR A 615 20.80 -17.54 -9.04
CA TYR A 615 21.79 -16.47 -8.96
C TYR A 615 21.65 -15.41 -10.06
N TRP A 616 20.42 -14.96 -10.26
CA TRP A 616 20.05 -13.82 -11.09
C TRP A 616 19.18 -12.87 -10.29
N LEU A 617 19.26 -11.58 -10.59
CA LEU A 617 18.21 -10.63 -10.24
C LEU A 617 16.91 -10.98 -10.97
N ARG A 618 15.80 -10.85 -10.23
CA ARG A 618 14.42 -11.04 -10.69
C ARG A 618 13.60 -9.83 -10.32
N PHE A 619 12.85 -9.30 -11.27
CA PHE A 619 12.05 -8.11 -11.08
C PHE A 619 10.61 -8.44 -10.66
N VAL A 620 10.11 -7.65 -9.73
CA VAL A 620 8.72 -7.63 -9.26
C VAL A 620 8.23 -6.19 -9.34
N ARG A 621 7.07 -6.00 -9.94
CA ARG A 621 6.35 -4.73 -9.97
C ARG A 621 5.36 -4.69 -8.83
N LEU A 622 5.44 -3.64 -8.02
CA LEU A 622 4.48 -3.34 -6.96
C LEU A 622 3.62 -2.16 -7.38
N ILE A 623 2.30 -2.32 -7.36
CA ILE A 623 1.33 -1.23 -7.48
C ILE A 623 0.80 -0.93 -6.08
N ILE A 624 1.05 0.29 -5.63
CA ILE A 624 0.81 0.77 -4.28
C ILE A 624 -0.35 1.76 -4.32
N ALA A 625 -1.44 1.42 -3.64
CA ALA A 625 -2.60 2.28 -3.52
C ALA A 625 -2.76 2.77 -2.07
N GLY A 626 -2.82 4.08 -1.90
CA GLY A 626 -3.22 4.70 -0.64
C GLY A 626 -4.71 4.49 -0.38
N GLY A 627 -5.13 4.48 0.88
CA GLY A 627 -6.52 4.25 1.28
C GLY A 627 -7.50 5.41 0.99
N GLY A 628 -7.24 6.24 -0.02
CA GLY A 628 -8.03 7.42 -0.40
C GLY A 628 -9.21 7.15 -1.33
#